data_AF-A0A100JTE7-F1
#
_entry.id   AF-A0A100JTE7-F1
#
_cell.length_a   1.000
_cell.length_b   1.000
_cell.length_c   1.000
_cell.angle_alpha   90.00
_cell.angle_beta   90.00
_cell.angle_gamma   90.00
#
_symmetry.space_group_name_H-M   'P 1'
#
loop_
_entity.id
_entity.type
_entity.pdbx_description
1 polymer ?
#
loop_
_entity_poly.entity_id
_entity_poly.type
_entity_poly.pdbx_seq_one_letter_code
_entity_poly.pdbx_strand_id
1 'polypeptide(L)'
;MQYLSADHGMRWYLGARTQNGTDGEGVTAFADSRRFEPDRTHRVTLDGGVHGPIVTPTQTVGGLRVGRYYALCVPMFSDGAGDFSYSRQIQVHTRLTSGSKVIGDFTEDTCLNSYANLRAGTARYRLSITADRSKGYKISDHVEGVWTFTSTNTPETRAAAWPLSVVRFHPELSLTGTTKAGARITVPWSPQGPAATKGRLKALTVKVSYDGGRTWKPVAVHSTASGKPYLVITNPRKPGTVSFRAALVDTAGNTYTGTIRNAYPTVR
;
A
#
# COMPACT_ATOMS: atom_id res chain seq x y z
N MET A 1 15.05 -8.52 23.99
CA MET A 1 13.68 -8.31 24.51
C MET A 1 13.58 -6.84 24.90
N GLN A 2 12.54 -6.12 24.46
CA GLN A 2 12.28 -4.74 24.88
C GLN A 2 11.11 -4.76 25.85
N TYR A 3 11.18 -3.98 26.93
CA TYR A 3 10.08 -3.81 27.89
C TYR A 3 9.41 -2.47 27.63
N LEU A 4 8.09 -2.49 27.49
CA LEU A 4 7.27 -1.32 27.18
C LEU A 4 6.26 -1.15 28.31
N SER A 5 6.13 0.04 28.89
CA SER A 5 5.03 0.33 29.81
C SER A 5 3.70 0.35 29.04
N ALA A 6 2.68 -0.28 29.61
CA ALA A 6 1.30 -0.24 29.11
C ALA A 6 0.38 0.63 30.01
N ASP A 7 0.97 1.31 30.99
CA ASP A 7 0.24 2.10 31.99
C ASP A 7 -0.48 3.29 31.35
N HIS A 8 -1.59 3.69 31.97
CA HIS A 8 -2.37 4.88 31.58
C HIS A 8 -2.77 4.93 30.10
N GLY A 9 -2.89 3.78 29.44
CA GLY A 9 -3.29 3.71 28.03
C GLY A 9 -2.18 4.12 27.04
N MET A 10 -0.91 4.04 27.45
CA MET A 10 0.24 4.37 26.60
C MET A 10 0.17 3.64 25.25
N ARG A 11 0.50 4.37 24.18
CA ARG A 11 0.64 3.82 22.83
C ARG A 11 2.07 4.07 22.35
N TRP A 12 2.63 3.10 21.64
CA TRP A 12 4.03 3.10 21.23
C TRP A 12 4.18 3.24 19.73
N TYR A 13 5.09 4.11 19.31
CA TYR A 13 5.68 4.08 17.97
C TYR A 13 6.98 3.30 18.04
N LEU A 14 7.04 2.15 17.36
CA LEU A 14 8.24 1.34 17.27
C LEU A 14 8.71 1.28 15.83
N GLY A 15 10.02 1.15 15.66
CA GLY A 15 10.63 0.94 14.37
C GLY A 15 12.02 0.37 14.48
N ALA A 16 12.56 -0.02 13.34
CA ALA A 16 13.90 -0.50 13.17
C ALA A 16 14.58 0.28 12.05
N ARG A 17 15.84 0.63 12.26
CA ARG A 17 16.72 1.15 11.22
C ARG A 17 17.55 -0.02 10.70
N THR A 18 17.62 -0.15 9.38
CA THR A 18 18.50 -1.09 8.69
C THR A 18 19.64 -0.32 8.04
N GLN A 19 20.82 -0.93 8.00
CA GLN A 19 21.98 -0.36 7.33
C GLN A 19 22.70 -1.47 6.57
N ASN A 20 22.92 -1.27 5.28
CA ASN A 20 23.71 -2.19 4.47
C ASN A 20 24.53 -1.42 3.41
N GLY A 21 25.60 -2.03 2.90
CA GLY A 21 26.52 -1.36 1.96
C GLY A 21 25.98 -1.16 0.54
N THR A 22 24.87 -1.82 0.19
CA THR A 22 24.24 -1.74 -1.15
C THR A 22 23.15 -0.67 -1.17
N ASP A 23 22.28 -0.69 -0.17
CA ASP A 23 21.05 0.10 -0.10
C ASP A 23 21.14 1.28 0.88
N GLY A 24 22.27 1.41 1.57
CA GLY A 24 22.48 2.43 2.58
C GLY A 24 21.59 2.19 3.79
N GLU A 25 20.88 3.24 4.20
CA GLU A 25 20.00 3.21 5.36
C GLU A 25 18.53 3.09 4.95
N GLY A 26 17.84 2.15 5.58
CA GLY A 26 16.39 2.04 5.57
C GLY A 26 15.80 2.20 6.97
N VAL A 27 14.54 2.58 7.04
CA VAL A 27 13.76 2.63 8.27
C VAL A 27 12.44 1.94 8.03
N THR A 28 12.07 1.01 8.92
CA THR A 28 10.69 0.51 9.00
C THR A 28 10.09 0.83 10.35
N ALA A 29 8.94 1.49 10.39
CA ALA A 29 8.31 1.93 11.62
C ALA A 29 6.79 1.86 11.55
N PHE A 30 6.17 1.77 12.73
CA PHE A 30 4.72 1.78 12.84
C PHE A 30 4.10 3.01 12.21
N ALA A 31 3.10 2.79 11.35
CA ALA A 31 2.36 3.89 10.74
C ALA A 31 1.56 4.68 11.79
N ASP A 32 0.94 3.99 12.75
CA ASP A 32 0.28 4.60 13.91
C ASP A 32 0.78 3.95 15.20
N SER A 33 0.71 4.69 16.29
CA SER A 33 1.00 4.21 17.63
C SER A 33 0.14 2.99 17.97
N ARG A 34 0.74 1.95 18.56
CA ARG A 34 0.04 0.71 18.94
C ARG A 34 -0.05 0.59 20.45
N ARG A 35 -1.18 0.07 20.94
CA ARG A 35 -1.30 -0.35 22.34
C ARG A 35 -0.86 -1.79 22.46
N PHE A 36 -0.13 -2.09 23.52
CA PHE A 36 0.24 -3.46 23.90
C PHE A 36 -0.46 -3.84 25.19
N GLU A 37 -0.93 -5.09 25.28
CA GLU A 37 -1.53 -5.61 26.51
C GLU A 37 -0.45 -5.78 27.59
N PRO A 38 -0.71 -5.33 28.84
CA PRO A 38 0.23 -5.54 29.95
C PRO A 38 0.45 -7.04 30.20
N ASP A 39 1.61 -7.38 30.76
CA ASP A 39 2.00 -8.74 31.16
C ASP A 39 1.93 -9.80 30.04
N ARG A 40 1.98 -9.36 28.78
CA ARG A 40 1.98 -10.22 27.59
C ARG A 40 3.24 -10.01 26.77
N THR A 41 3.80 -11.10 26.26
CA THR A 41 4.82 -11.04 25.22
C THR A 41 4.16 -10.93 23.86
N HIS A 42 4.50 -9.88 23.11
CA HIS A 42 4.02 -9.64 21.75
C HIS A 42 5.14 -9.89 20.75
N ARG A 43 4.81 -10.50 19.61
CA ARG A 43 5.74 -10.64 18.48
C ARG A 43 5.46 -9.56 17.46
N VAL A 44 6.42 -8.68 17.26
CA VAL A 44 6.39 -7.65 16.20
C VAL A 44 7.29 -8.11 15.07
N THR A 45 6.74 -8.17 13.86
CA THR A 45 7.51 -8.36 12.63
C THR A 45 7.49 -7.03 11.88
N LEU A 46 8.67 -6.57 11.46
CA LEU A 46 8.85 -5.35 10.66
C LEU A 46 9.46 -5.73 9.32
N ASP A 47 9.11 -4.98 8.28
CA ASP A 47 9.67 -5.05 6.94
C ASP A 47 9.40 -6.38 6.21
N GLY A 48 8.34 -7.08 6.63
CA GLY A 48 7.87 -8.29 5.96
C GLY A 48 7.07 -7.99 4.69
N GLY A 49 7.29 -8.78 3.64
CA GLY A 49 6.44 -8.73 2.44
C GLY A 49 4.97 -9.04 2.76
N VAL A 50 4.01 -8.62 1.95
CA VAL A 50 4.15 -7.89 0.68
C VAL A 50 4.15 -6.38 0.94
N HIS A 51 5.06 -5.63 0.33
CA HIS A 51 5.01 -4.17 0.40
C HIS A 51 4.08 -3.59 -0.67
N GLY A 52 3.44 -2.48 -0.34
CA GLY A 52 2.53 -1.78 -1.25
C GLY A 52 2.02 -0.49 -0.64
N PRO A 53 1.10 0.22 -1.32
CA PRO A 53 0.62 1.50 -0.83
C PRO A 53 -0.26 1.33 0.41
N ILE A 54 -0.31 2.35 1.25
CA ILE A 54 -1.34 2.52 2.28
C ILE A 54 -1.96 3.92 2.22
N VAL A 55 -3.24 4.00 2.59
CA VAL A 55 -4.04 5.24 2.63
C VAL A 55 -4.84 5.36 3.93
N THR A 56 -4.61 4.44 4.86
CA THR A 56 -5.11 4.36 6.24
C THR A 56 -4.05 3.57 7.03
N PRO A 57 -4.00 3.56 8.39
CA PRO A 57 -5.00 4.05 9.34
C PRO A 57 -4.82 5.49 9.80
N THR A 58 -3.70 6.14 9.49
CA THR A 58 -3.44 7.50 9.98
C THR A 58 -4.20 8.55 9.18
N GLN A 59 -4.42 9.71 9.78
CA GLN A 59 -4.91 10.89 9.06
C GLN A 59 -3.83 11.56 8.20
N THR A 60 -2.56 11.14 8.36
CA THR A 60 -1.43 11.70 7.62
C THR A 60 -1.29 11.08 6.23
N VAL A 61 -1.77 9.85 6.02
CA VAL A 61 -1.73 9.18 4.71
C VAL A 61 -2.98 9.45 3.88
N GLY A 62 -2.87 9.27 2.56
CA GLY A 62 -3.91 9.58 1.59
C GLY A 62 -3.68 10.91 0.89
N GLY A 63 -4.76 11.55 0.44
CA GLY A 63 -4.71 12.88 -0.16
C GLY A 63 -5.67 13.82 0.54
N LEU A 64 -5.33 15.09 0.61
CA LEU A 64 -6.13 16.13 1.26
C LEU A 64 -6.24 17.33 0.32
N ARG A 65 -7.44 17.89 0.17
CA ARG A 65 -7.69 19.13 -0.57
C ARG A 65 -8.06 20.25 0.38
N VAL A 66 -7.53 21.44 0.12
CA VAL A 66 -7.95 22.72 0.74
C VAL A 66 -8.01 23.77 -0.36
N GLY A 67 -9.20 24.28 -0.70
CA GLY A 67 -9.34 25.24 -1.81
C GLY A 67 -8.80 24.66 -3.11
N ARG A 68 -7.80 25.34 -3.69
CA ARG A 68 -7.11 24.90 -4.92
C ARG A 68 -5.77 24.18 -4.65
N TYR A 69 -5.46 23.94 -3.39
CA TYR A 69 -4.26 23.25 -2.92
C TYR A 69 -4.56 21.79 -2.53
N TYR A 70 -3.52 20.97 -2.53
CA TYR A 70 -3.59 19.62 -1.98
C TYR A 70 -2.29 19.19 -1.32
N ALA A 71 -2.42 18.35 -0.31
CA ALA A 71 -1.33 17.55 0.23
C ALA A 71 -1.54 16.09 -0.17
N LEU A 72 -0.46 15.35 -0.38
CA LEU A 72 -0.50 13.95 -0.73
C LEU A 72 0.51 13.21 0.14
N CYS A 73 0.15 12.09 0.73
CA CYS A 73 1.09 11.23 1.42
C CYS A 73 0.66 9.78 1.18
N VAL A 74 1.23 9.14 0.17
CA VAL A 74 0.94 7.73 -0.13
C VAL A 74 2.25 6.97 -0.06
N PRO A 75 2.61 6.44 1.13
CA PRO A 75 3.77 5.56 1.27
C PRO A 75 3.56 4.35 0.36
N MET A 76 4.36 4.23 -0.69
CA MET A 76 4.21 3.19 -1.71
C MET A 76 4.80 1.84 -1.28
N PHE A 77 5.63 1.85 -0.24
CA PHE A 77 6.21 0.66 0.35
C PHE A 77 5.90 0.59 1.84
N SER A 78 4.71 0.08 2.16
CA SER A 78 4.37 -0.35 3.51
C SER A 78 4.24 -1.86 3.59
N ASP A 79 4.82 -2.43 4.64
CA ASP A 79 4.95 -3.87 4.84
C ASP A 79 3.59 -4.56 5.09
N GLY A 80 3.57 -5.88 5.23
CA GLY A 80 2.32 -6.65 5.41
C GLY A 80 1.44 -6.13 6.56
N ALA A 81 2.03 -5.69 7.67
CA ALA A 81 1.31 -5.14 8.81
C ALA A 81 0.83 -3.69 8.60
N GLY A 82 1.31 -3.03 7.54
CA GLY A 82 1.00 -1.64 7.21
C GLY A 82 2.00 -0.65 7.80
N ASP A 83 3.19 -1.10 8.16
CA ASP A 83 4.26 -0.24 8.69
C ASP A 83 4.95 0.50 7.56
N PHE A 84 5.34 1.76 7.79
CA PHE A 84 6.08 2.56 6.81
C PHE A 84 7.46 1.96 6.62
N SER A 85 7.84 1.64 5.38
CA SER A 85 9.21 1.22 5.05
C SER A 85 9.82 2.20 4.05
N TYR A 86 10.74 3.01 4.55
CA TYR A 86 11.40 4.09 3.83
C TYR A 86 12.88 3.79 3.61
N SER A 87 13.42 4.22 2.48
CA SER A 87 14.86 4.32 2.25
C SER A 87 15.14 5.50 1.32
N ARG A 88 16.33 6.10 1.40
CA ARG A 88 16.73 7.24 0.56
C ARG A 88 16.83 6.91 -0.93
N GLN A 89 16.87 5.63 -1.28
CA GLN A 89 17.10 5.17 -2.65
C GLN A 89 15.80 4.83 -3.39
N ILE A 90 14.64 5.00 -2.75
CA ILE A 90 13.35 4.86 -3.42
C ILE A 90 13.21 5.99 -4.44
N GLN A 91 12.95 5.63 -5.69
CA GLN A 91 12.59 6.57 -6.74
C GLN A 91 11.07 6.61 -6.83
N VAL A 92 10.49 7.80 -6.84
CA VAL A 92 9.03 7.99 -6.98
C VAL A 92 8.78 8.84 -8.22
N HIS A 93 7.67 8.56 -8.91
CA HIS A 93 7.13 9.41 -9.94
C HIS A 93 5.62 9.52 -9.74
N THR A 94 5.14 10.74 -9.50
CA THR A 94 3.73 11.04 -9.29
C THR A 94 3.21 11.94 -10.39
N ARG A 95 2.04 11.60 -10.93
CA ARG A 95 1.35 12.38 -11.95
C ARG A 95 -0.12 12.53 -11.62
N LEU A 96 -0.58 13.78 -11.51
CA LEU A 96 -1.97 14.14 -11.29
C LEU A 96 -2.54 14.85 -12.51
N THR A 97 -3.67 14.37 -13.01
CA THR A 97 -4.35 14.92 -14.19
C THR A 97 -5.84 15.11 -13.95
N SER A 98 -6.47 15.98 -14.74
CA SER A 98 -7.93 16.12 -14.83
C SER A 98 -8.35 16.38 -16.26
N GLY A 99 -8.90 15.34 -16.91
CA GLY A 99 -9.04 15.29 -18.36
C GLY A 99 -7.65 15.25 -19.02
N SER A 100 -7.44 16.05 -20.05
CA SER A 100 -6.14 16.21 -20.72
C SER A 100 -5.15 17.11 -19.96
N LYS A 101 -5.58 17.84 -18.93
CA LYS A 101 -4.73 18.79 -18.20
C LYS A 101 -3.88 18.07 -17.14
N VAL A 102 -2.57 18.25 -17.22
CA VAL A 102 -1.62 17.93 -16.13
C VAL A 102 -1.71 19.00 -15.05
N ILE A 103 -1.87 18.56 -13.80
CA ILE A 103 -1.96 19.42 -12.61
C ILE A 103 -0.66 19.36 -11.81
N GLY A 104 -0.07 18.17 -11.72
CA GLY A 104 1.22 17.94 -11.09
C GLY A 104 1.93 16.77 -11.75
N ASP A 105 3.26 16.87 -11.84
CA ASP A 105 4.17 15.86 -12.38
C ASP A 105 5.50 16.03 -11.63
N PHE A 106 5.82 15.12 -10.72
CA PHE A 106 6.93 15.30 -9.76
C PHE A 106 7.54 13.97 -9.31
N THR A 107 8.80 14.02 -8.88
CA THR A 107 9.60 12.85 -8.49
C THR A 107 10.02 12.85 -7.01
N GLU A 108 9.55 13.82 -6.24
CA GLU A 108 9.78 13.92 -4.80
C GLU A 108 8.87 12.98 -4.01
N ASP A 109 9.24 12.71 -2.75
CA ASP A 109 8.37 11.99 -1.82
C ASP A 109 7.07 12.76 -1.62
N THR A 110 5.94 12.07 -1.68
CA THR A 110 4.64 12.70 -1.47
C THR A 110 4.50 13.28 -0.05
N CYS A 111 4.91 12.55 1.00
CA CYS A 111 4.42 12.72 2.38
C CYS A 111 4.78 14.01 3.12
N LEU A 112 5.62 14.86 2.54
CA LEU A 112 6.07 16.12 3.14
C LEU A 112 5.78 17.34 2.25
N ASN A 113 5.01 17.16 1.18
CA ASN A 113 4.81 18.17 0.16
C ASN A 113 3.35 18.57 0.00
N SER A 114 3.17 19.85 -0.35
CA SER A 114 1.89 20.43 -0.72
C SER A 114 2.00 21.06 -2.09
N TYR A 115 0.91 21.01 -2.83
CA TYR A 115 0.84 21.34 -4.24
C TYR A 115 -0.37 22.23 -4.50
N ALA A 116 -0.41 22.85 -5.67
CA ALA A 116 -1.45 23.80 -6.05
C ALA A 116 -2.12 23.42 -7.39
N ASN A 117 -2.89 24.35 -7.93
CA ASN A 117 -3.45 24.31 -9.29
C ASN A 117 -4.59 23.30 -9.52
N LEU A 118 -5.25 22.80 -8.47
CA LEU A 118 -6.51 22.09 -8.66
C LEU A 118 -7.54 22.98 -9.37
N ARG A 119 -8.41 22.34 -10.16
CA ARG A 119 -9.57 23.00 -10.77
C ARG A 119 -10.47 23.61 -9.71
N ALA A 120 -10.95 24.83 -9.93
CA ALA A 120 -12.07 25.38 -9.19
C ALA A 120 -13.34 24.58 -9.55
N GLY A 121 -14.21 24.31 -8.58
CA GLY A 121 -15.39 23.45 -8.76
C GLY A 121 -15.15 21.94 -8.56
N THR A 122 -16.10 21.14 -9.03
CA THR A 122 -16.05 19.67 -9.00
C THR A 122 -15.37 19.14 -10.25
N ALA A 123 -14.40 18.25 -10.08
CA ALA A 123 -13.73 17.61 -11.20
C ALA A 123 -13.35 16.15 -10.89
N ARG A 124 -13.21 15.36 -11.96
CA ARG A 124 -12.61 14.03 -11.89
C ARG A 124 -11.11 14.13 -12.09
N TYR A 125 -10.37 13.41 -11.28
CA TYR A 125 -8.91 13.37 -11.28
C TYR A 125 -8.41 11.95 -11.54
N ARG A 126 -7.25 11.85 -12.18
CA ARG A 126 -6.46 10.62 -12.26
C ARG A 126 -5.10 10.87 -11.62
N LEU A 127 -4.83 10.18 -10.52
CA LEU A 127 -3.56 10.17 -9.80
C LEU A 127 -2.82 8.88 -10.17
N SER A 128 -1.56 9.00 -10.57
CA SER A 128 -0.65 7.89 -10.85
C SER A 128 0.56 8.05 -9.96
N ILE A 129 0.96 7.02 -9.22
CA ILE A 129 2.21 6.98 -8.46
C ILE A 129 2.92 5.70 -8.84
N THR A 130 4.19 5.81 -9.20
CA THR A 130 5.09 4.68 -9.41
C THR A 130 6.26 4.84 -8.46
N ALA A 131 6.66 3.77 -7.81
CA ALA A 131 7.81 3.77 -6.93
C ALA A 131 8.67 2.52 -7.15
N ASP A 132 9.97 2.73 -7.19
CA ASP A 132 10.98 1.71 -7.42
C ASP A 132 11.99 1.72 -6.26
N ARG A 133 12.32 0.54 -5.75
CA ARG A 133 13.43 0.34 -4.80
C ARG A 133 14.71 0.05 -5.59
N SER A 134 15.86 0.23 -4.93
CA SER A 134 17.14 -0.23 -5.44
C SER A 134 17.14 -1.75 -5.69
N LYS A 135 18.09 -2.21 -6.51
CA LYS A 135 18.21 -3.63 -6.90
C LYS A 135 18.55 -4.58 -5.74
N GLY A 136 18.93 -4.06 -4.58
CA GLY A 136 19.19 -4.83 -3.36
C GLY A 136 17.91 -5.42 -2.78
N TYR A 137 16.78 -4.72 -2.89
CA TYR A 137 15.49 -5.22 -2.44
C TYR A 137 14.94 -6.29 -3.41
N LYS A 138 14.61 -7.47 -2.86
CA LYS A 138 14.04 -8.60 -3.63
C LYS A 138 12.53 -8.81 -3.41
N ILE A 139 11.96 -8.04 -2.48
CA ILE A 139 10.55 -8.09 -2.10
C ILE A 139 9.94 -6.75 -2.47
N SER A 140 8.92 -6.79 -3.33
CA SER A 140 8.16 -5.62 -3.76
C SER A 140 9.09 -4.50 -4.22
N ASP A 141 9.83 -4.75 -5.30
CA ASP A 141 10.85 -3.83 -5.81
C ASP A 141 10.27 -2.72 -6.70
N HIS A 142 9.05 -2.93 -7.21
CA HIS A 142 8.31 -1.95 -8.00
C HIS A 142 6.83 -1.98 -7.63
N VAL A 143 6.29 -0.81 -7.31
CA VAL A 143 4.88 -0.60 -6.96
C VAL A 143 4.29 0.52 -7.79
N GLU A 144 3.13 0.26 -8.39
CA GLU A 144 2.33 1.25 -9.12
C GLU A 144 0.95 1.34 -8.49
N GLY A 145 0.46 2.57 -8.33
CA GLY A 145 -0.92 2.86 -7.97
C GLY A 145 -1.52 3.88 -8.92
N VAL A 146 -2.71 3.58 -9.44
CA VAL A 146 -3.49 4.48 -10.29
C VAL A 146 -4.88 4.63 -9.70
N TRP A 147 -5.25 5.85 -9.34
CA TRP A 147 -6.57 6.18 -8.81
C TRP A 147 -7.33 7.06 -9.78
N THR A 148 -8.64 6.84 -9.88
CA THR A 148 -9.54 7.87 -10.40
C THR A 148 -10.61 8.20 -9.38
N PHE A 149 -10.84 9.49 -9.14
CA PHE A 149 -11.77 9.94 -8.11
C PHE A 149 -12.35 11.31 -8.46
N THR A 150 -13.48 11.63 -7.85
CA THR A 150 -14.06 12.97 -7.92
C THR A 150 -13.67 13.79 -6.69
N SER A 151 -13.26 15.04 -6.89
CA SER A 151 -12.99 15.99 -5.81
C SER A 151 -13.65 17.32 -6.11
N THR A 152 -14.31 17.87 -5.11
CA THR A 152 -15.01 19.16 -5.15
C THR A 152 -14.22 20.22 -4.40
N ASN A 153 -14.16 21.42 -4.98
CA ASN A 153 -13.56 22.58 -4.32
C ASN A 153 -14.17 22.83 -2.94
N THR A 154 -13.31 23.10 -1.96
CA THR A 154 -13.68 23.49 -0.61
C THR A 154 -13.32 24.96 -0.37
N PRO A 155 -13.90 25.62 0.65
CA PRO A 155 -13.31 26.84 1.19
C PRO A 155 -11.86 26.59 1.65
N GLU A 156 -11.01 27.61 1.61
CA GLU A 156 -9.61 27.49 2.05
C GLU A 156 -9.48 27.24 3.57
N THR A 157 -10.57 27.39 4.33
CA THR A 157 -10.64 27.08 5.75
C THR A 157 -11.05 25.63 6.05
N ARG A 158 -11.33 24.81 5.02
CA ARG A 158 -11.83 23.45 5.20
C ARG A 158 -11.06 22.44 4.36
N ALA A 159 -10.50 21.45 5.06
CA ALA A 159 -9.87 20.30 4.44
C ALA A 159 -10.89 19.20 4.07
N ALA A 160 -10.65 18.53 2.96
CA ALA A 160 -11.41 17.37 2.51
C ALA A 160 -10.49 16.26 1.99
N ALA A 161 -10.63 15.06 2.56
CA ALA A 161 -9.85 13.90 2.14
C ALA A 161 -10.24 13.44 0.72
N TRP A 162 -9.26 13.01 -0.06
CA TRP A 162 -9.47 12.31 -1.31
C TRP A 162 -9.91 10.88 -1.04
N PRO A 163 -10.87 10.34 -1.81
CA PRO A 163 -11.40 9.00 -1.60
C PRO A 163 -10.48 7.93 -2.21
N LEU A 164 -9.20 7.94 -1.83
CA LEU A 164 -8.23 6.96 -2.28
C LEU A 164 -8.47 5.64 -1.55
N SER A 165 -8.56 4.55 -2.30
CA SER A 165 -8.66 3.19 -1.78
C SER A 165 -7.52 2.33 -2.32
N VAL A 166 -7.08 1.31 -1.57
CA VAL A 166 -6.05 0.35 -2.02
C VAL A 166 -6.45 -1.08 -1.67
N VAL A 167 -5.78 -2.06 -2.28
CA VAL A 167 -5.84 -3.48 -1.91
C VAL A 167 -4.50 -3.90 -1.33
N ARG A 168 -4.53 -4.48 -0.13
CA ARG A 168 -3.37 -5.03 0.58
C ARG A 168 -3.41 -6.55 0.53
N PHE A 169 -2.26 -7.20 0.32
CA PHE A 169 -2.12 -8.66 0.30
C PHE A 169 -1.28 -9.13 1.48
N HIS A 170 -1.72 -10.21 2.14
CA HIS A 170 -1.16 -10.67 3.41
C HIS A 170 -0.84 -12.17 3.39
N PRO A 171 -0.05 -12.67 2.41
CA PRO A 171 0.36 -14.08 2.43
C PRO A 171 1.20 -14.36 3.68
N GLU A 172 1.09 -15.58 4.21
CA GLU A 172 2.03 -16.03 5.23
C GLU A 172 3.38 -16.34 4.58
N LEU A 173 4.42 -15.64 5.02
CA LEU A 173 5.78 -15.75 4.50
C LEU A 173 6.76 -16.08 5.63
N SER A 174 7.89 -16.69 5.27
CA SER A 174 9.03 -16.87 6.18
C SER A 174 9.61 -15.50 6.62
N LEU A 175 10.50 -15.51 7.61
CA LEU A 175 11.26 -14.31 8.02
C LEU A 175 12.14 -13.72 6.91
N THR A 176 12.47 -14.53 5.90
CA THR A 176 13.16 -14.09 4.67
C THR A 176 12.19 -13.61 3.59
N GLY A 177 10.89 -13.53 3.88
CA GLY A 177 9.84 -13.11 2.97
C GLY A 177 9.56 -14.10 1.84
N THR A 178 9.79 -15.39 2.06
CA THR A 178 9.64 -16.44 1.04
C THR A 178 8.49 -17.40 1.34
N THR A 179 8.05 -18.11 0.31
CA THR A 179 7.18 -19.30 0.44
C THR A 179 7.71 -20.43 -0.45
N LYS A 180 7.21 -21.66 -0.29
CA LYS A 180 7.68 -22.83 -1.05
C LYS A 180 7.18 -22.78 -2.50
N ALA A 181 8.07 -23.12 -3.43
CA ALA A 181 7.73 -23.41 -4.81
C ALA A 181 6.82 -24.65 -4.87
N GLY A 182 5.89 -24.66 -5.81
CA GLY A 182 4.88 -25.73 -5.94
C GLY A 182 3.77 -25.70 -4.88
N ALA A 183 3.89 -24.90 -3.83
CA ALA A 183 2.89 -24.84 -2.77
C ALA A 183 1.59 -24.18 -3.23
N ARG A 184 0.47 -24.75 -2.81
CA ARG A 184 -0.84 -24.08 -2.84
C ARG A 184 -1.01 -23.30 -1.55
N ILE A 185 -1.20 -21.99 -1.66
CA ILE A 185 -1.29 -21.10 -0.50
C ILE A 185 -2.57 -20.25 -0.53
N THR A 186 -3.01 -19.88 0.67
CA THR A 186 -4.06 -18.88 0.89
C THR A 186 -3.42 -17.51 1.05
N VAL A 187 -3.97 -16.50 0.38
CA VAL A 187 -3.52 -15.11 0.46
C VAL A 187 -4.69 -14.26 0.95
N PRO A 188 -4.79 -13.99 2.26
CA PRO A 188 -5.70 -12.97 2.77
C PRO A 188 -5.43 -11.62 2.11
N TRP A 189 -6.47 -10.82 1.94
CA TRP A 189 -6.33 -9.45 1.47
C TRP A 189 -7.27 -8.53 2.22
N SER A 190 -7.00 -7.23 2.18
CA SER A 190 -7.88 -6.23 2.79
C SER A 190 -7.95 -4.96 1.94
N PRO A 191 -9.15 -4.37 1.74
CA PRO A 191 -9.26 -3.02 1.21
C PRO A 191 -8.86 -2.00 2.29
N GLN A 192 -8.35 -0.84 1.87
CA GLN A 192 -8.25 0.36 2.69
C GLN A 192 -8.95 1.54 2.00
N GLY A 193 -9.22 2.60 2.74
CA GLY A 193 -9.93 3.78 2.25
C GLY A 193 -11.45 3.56 2.17
N PRO A 194 -12.19 4.40 1.43
CA PRO A 194 -13.65 4.30 1.33
C PRO A 194 -14.19 2.93 0.90
N ALA A 195 -13.45 2.19 0.07
CA ALA A 195 -13.84 0.84 -0.36
C ALA A 195 -13.83 -0.18 0.79
N ALA A 196 -13.18 0.11 1.92
CA ALA A 196 -13.15 -0.78 3.09
C ALA A 196 -14.44 -0.73 3.92
N THR A 197 -15.25 0.31 3.77
CA THR A 197 -16.55 0.37 4.42
C THR A 197 -17.48 -0.71 3.87
N LYS A 198 -18.18 -1.43 4.76
CA LYS A 198 -19.10 -2.50 4.39
C LYS A 198 -20.12 -2.01 3.34
N GLY A 199 -20.25 -2.74 2.24
CA GLY A 199 -21.15 -2.40 1.12
C GLY A 199 -20.66 -1.28 0.19
N ARG A 200 -19.46 -0.71 0.40
CA ARG A 200 -18.88 0.30 -0.50
C ARG A 200 -18.00 -0.29 -1.59
N LEU A 201 -17.47 -1.50 -1.44
CA LEU A 201 -16.76 -2.19 -2.52
C LEU A 201 -17.77 -2.72 -3.56
N LYS A 202 -17.77 -2.15 -4.77
CA LYS A 202 -18.66 -2.56 -5.86
C LYS A 202 -18.10 -3.73 -6.65
N ALA A 203 -16.81 -3.67 -6.98
CA ALA A 203 -16.13 -4.70 -7.75
C ALA A 203 -14.66 -4.80 -7.38
N LEU A 204 -14.11 -6.01 -7.44
CA LEU A 204 -12.69 -6.29 -7.31
C LEU A 204 -12.28 -7.35 -8.34
N THR A 205 -11.19 -7.09 -9.04
CA THR A 205 -10.46 -8.08 -9.83
C THR A 205 -9.05 -8.20 -9.29
N VAL A 206 -8.59 -9.43 -9.07
CA VAL A 206 -7.19 -9.71 -8.73
C VAL A 206 -6.57 -10.58 -9.80
N LYS A 207 -5.33 -10.26 -10.17
CA LYS A 207 -4.49 -11.06 -11.06
C LYS A 207 -3.16 -11.37 -10.38
N VAL A 208 -2.63 -12.54 -10.68
CA VAL A 208 -1.31 -12.99 -10.26
C VAL A 208 -0.40 -13.14 -11.48
N SER A 209 0.88 -12.85 -11.27
CA SER A 209 1.95 -13.07 -12.24
C SER A 209 3.05 -13.90 -11.59
N TYR A 210 3.65 -14.79 -12.37
CA TYR A 210 4.76 -15.66 -11.96
C TYR A 210 6.04 -15.42 -12.76
N ASP A 211 6.06 -14.37 -13.59
CA ASP A 211 7.15 -14.07 -14.54
C ASP A 211 7.66 -12.63 -14.42
N GLY A 212 7.52 -12.01 -13.24
CA GLY A 212 7.95 -10.64 -12.96
C GLY A 212 6.98 -9.55 -13.42
N GLY A 213 5.73 -9.91 -13.74
CA GLY A 213 4.67 -8.96 -14.11
C GLY A 213 4.47 -8.83 -15.62
N ARG A 214 5.05 -9.75 -16.42
CA ARG A 214 4.92 -9.75 -17.88
C ARG A 214 3.58 -10.33 -18.31
N THR A 215 3.12 -11.40 -17.67
CA THR A 215 1.80 -12.00 -17.94
C THR A 215 0.97 -12.10 -16.68
N TRP A 216 -0.35 -11.85 -16.81
CA TRP A 216 -1.27 -11.75 -15.67
C TRP A 216 -2.43 -12.73 -15.80
N LYS A 217 -2.61 -13.59 -14.80
CA LYS A 217 -3.70 -14.57 -14.73
C LYS A 217 -4.73 -14.15 -13.68
N PRO A 218 -6.05 -14.21 -13.98
CA PRO A 218 -7.07 -13.90 -12.99
C PRO A 218 -7.02 -14.91 -11.83
N VAL A 219 -7.33 -14.42 -10.62
CA VAL A 219 -7.45 -15.24 -9.41
C VAL A 219 -8.84 -15.01 -8.82
N ALA A 220 -9.51 -16.10 -8.46
CA ALA A 220 -10.80 -16.03 -7.81
C ALA A 220 -10.67 -15.41 -6.42
N VAL A 221 -11.60 -14.51 -6.10
CA VAL A 221 -11.73 -13.90 -4.78
C VAL A 221 -12.74 -14.72 -3.99
N HIS A 222 -12.34 -15.15 -2.81
CA HIS A 222 -13.15 -15.95 -1.90
C HIS A 222 -13.40 -15.19 -0.59
N SER A 223 -14.36 -15.67 0.19
CA SER A 223 -14.62 -15.22 1.56
C SER A 223 -14.78 -16.41 2.48
N THR A 224 -14.29 -16.31 3.71
CA THR A 224 -14.61 -17.28 4.77
C THR A 224 -16.08 -17.16 5.17
N ALA A 225 -16.59 -18.11 5.96
CA ALA A 225 -17.92 -18.01 6.57
C ALA A 225 -18.07 -16.74 7.45
N SER A 226 -16.98 -16.26 8.05
CA SER A 226 -16.91 -15.01 8.80
C SER A 226 -16.75 -13.76 7.93
N GLY A 227 -16.81 -13.90 6.61
CA GLY A 227 -16.71 -12.78 5.65
C GLY A 227 -15.30 -12.25 5.42
N LYS A 228 -14.25 -12.89 5.94
CA LYS A 228 -12.85 -12.47 5.71
C LYS A 228 -12.44 -12.86 4.29
N PRO A 229 -11.96 -11.92 3.46
CA PRO A 229 -11.70 -12.22 2.07
C PRO A 229 -10.28 -12.78 1.86
N TYR A 230 -10.13 -13.69 0.91
CA TYR A 230 -8.86 -14.34 0.59
C TYR A 230 -8.80 -14.77 -0.88
N LEU A 231 -7.59 -15.12 -1.33
CA LEU A 231 -7.31 -15.74 -2.62
C LEU A 231 -6.70 -17.12 -2.39
N VAL A 232 -6.82 -18.01 -3.36
CA VAL A 232 -6.05 -19.25 -3.38
C VAL A 232 -5.21 -19.28 -4.64
N ILE A 233 -3.89 -19.42 -4.48
CA ILE A 233 -2.95 -19.50 -5.60
C ILE A 233 -2.06 -20.73 -5.47
N THR A 234 -1.48 -21.16 -6.58
CA THR A 234 -0.52 -22.27 -6.61
C THR A 234 0.78 -21.77 -7.23
N ASN A 235 1.83 -21.78 -6.43
CA ASN A 235 3.16 -21.35 -6.86
C ASN A 235 3.70 -22.33 -7.91
N PRO A 236 4.42 -21.86 -8.94
CA PRO A 236 5.13 -22.74 -9.85
C PRO A 236 6.11 -23.65 -9.10
N ARG A 237 6.34 -24.86 -9.60
CA ARG A 237 7.33 -25.80 -9.04
C ARG A 237 8.77 -25.27 -9.16
N LYS A 238 9.03 -24.45 -10.17
CA LYS A 238 10.32 -23.76 -10.33
C LYS A 238 10.32 -22.52 -9.43
N PRO A 239 11.34 -22.33 -8.58
CA PRO A 239 11.56 -21.08 -7.85
C PRO A 239 11.51 -19.86 -8.76
N GLY A 240 10.97 -18.77 -8.25
CA GLY A 240 10.72 -17.52 -8.97
C GLY A 240 10.05 -16.50 -8.06
N THR A 241 9.36 -15.52 -8.62
CA THR A 241 8.64 -14.50 -7.85
C THR A 241 7.16 -14.52 -8.14
N VAL A 242 6.36 -14.12 -7.16
CA VAL A 242 4.94 -13.86 -7.33
C VAL A 242 4.72 -12.35 -7.36
N SER A 243 3.86 -11.87 -8.24
CA SER A 243 3.46 -10.47 -8.35
C SER A 243 1.94 -10.36 -8.37
N PHE A 244 1.39 -9.25 -7.86
CA PHE A 244 -0.05 -9.02 -7.80
C PHE A 244 -0.45 -7.78 -8.58
N ARG A 245 -1.62 -7.85 -9.22
CA ARG A 245 -2.30 -6.69 -9.79
C ARG A 245 -3.75 -6.72 -9.34
N ALA A 246 -4.22 -5.63 -8.75
CA ALA A 246 -5.60 -5.48 -8.31
C ALA A 246 -6.25 -4.32 -9.03
N ALA A 247 -7.54 -4.45 -9.33
CA ALA A 247 -8.39 -3.35 -9.76
C ALA A 247 -9.67 -3.36 -8.93
N LEU A 248 -9.97 -2.28 -8.23
CA LEU A 248 -11.21 -2.12 -7.46
C LEU A 248 -12.01 -0.92 -7.97
N VAL A 249 -13.32 -1.01 -7.78
CA VAL A 249 -14.29 0.07 -7.99
C VAL A 249 -15.17 0.15 -6.75
N ASP A 250 -15.37 1.35 -6.21
CA ASP A 250 -16.32 1.57 -5.12
C ASP A 250 -17.72 2.00 -5.63
N THR A 251 -18.71 2.05 -4.74
CA THR A 251 -20.08 2.43 -5.09
C THR A 251 -20.24 3.91 -5.43
N ALA A 252 -19.26 4.76 -5.12
CA ALA A 252 -19.21 6.17 -5.52
C ALA A 252 -18.54 6.36 -6.90
N GLY A 253 -18.07 5.28 -7.53
CA GLY A 253 -17.42 5.31 -8.84
C GLY A 253 -15.95 5.75 -8.79
N ASN A 254 -15.31 5.74 -7.61
CA ASN A 254 -13.86 5.86 -7.51
C ASN A 254 -13.21 4.52 -7.85
N THR A 255 -12.03 4.57 -8.46
CA THR A 255 -11.31 3.38 -8.92
C THR A 255 -9.89 3.37 -8.38
N TYR A 256 -9.35 2.18 -8.19
CA TYR A 256 -7.92 1.97 -7.97
C TYR A 256 -7.43 0.80 -8.82
N THR A 257 -6.26 0.95 -9.45
CA THR A 257 -5.48 -0.14 -10.01
C THR A 257 -4.11 -0.14 -9.36
N GLY A 258 -3.74 -1.23 -8.71
CA GLY A 258 -2.44 -1.42 -8.09
C GLY A 258 -1.65 -2.53 -8.75
N THR A 259 -0.36 -2.33 -8.95
CA THR A 259 0.59 -3.37 -9.39
C THR A 259 1.71 -3.46 -8.37
N ILE A 260 1.99 -4.66 -7.87
CA ILE A 260 3.13 -4.96 -7.00
C ILE A 260 3.94 -6.06 -7.70
N ARG A 261 5.12 -5.70 -8.20
CA ARG A 261 6.05 -6.67 -8.80
C ARG A 261 6.93 -7.29 -7.73
N ASN A 262 7.28 -8.56 -7.94
CA ASN A 262 8.11 -9.33 -7.02
C ASN A 262 7.60 -9.26 -5.57
N ALA A 263 6.29 -9.30 -5.38
CA ALA A 263 5.60 -9.21 -4.10
C ALA A 263 6.22 -10.14 -3.04
N TYR A 264 6.61 -11.36 -3.44
CA TYR A 264 7.51 -12.21 -2.68
C TYR A 264 8.20 -13.26 -3.57
N PRO A 265 9.39 -13.75 -3.19
CA PRO A 265 10.06 -14.90 -3.79
C PRO A 265 9.48 -16.27 -3.36
N THR A 266 9.67 -17.26 -4.22
CA THR A 266 9.42 -18.68 -3.95
C THR A 266 10.74 -19.45 -3.96
N VAL A 267 10.92 -20.36 -3.02
CA VAL A 267 12.16 -21.15 -2.83
C VAL A 267 11.86 -22.65 -2.80
N ARG A 268 12.89 -23.50 -2.97
CA ARG A 268 12.71 -24.96 -2.91
C ARG A 268 12.27 -25.43 -1.52
#